data_AF-A0A7T4TAR4-F1
#
_entry.id   AF-A0A7T4TAR4-F1
#
_cell.length_a   1.000
_cell.length_b   1.000
_cell.length_c   1.000
_cell.angle_alpha   90.00
_cell.angle_beta   90.00
_cell.angle_gamma   90.00
#
_symmetry.space_group_name_H-M   'P 1'
#
loop_
_entity.id
_entity.type
_entity.pdbx_description
1 polymer ?
#
loop_
_entity_poly.entity_id
_entity_poly.type
_entity_poly.pdbx_seq_one_letter_code
_entity_poly.pdbx_strand_id
1 'polypeptide(L)' 'MEQESTAQASTAQDEQIRTRAYYLWEQATDPKGTPDEYWEQARAEIEKEAPPVESGPIPGGPAQ' A
#
# COMPACT_ATOMS: atom_id res chain seq x y z
N MET A 1 18.36 -10.42 17.99
CA MET A 1 17.99 -9.19 17.24
C MET A 1 16.58 -9.43 16.76
N GLU A 2 15.64 -9.25 17.67
CA GLU A 2 14.22 -9.45 17.44
C GLU A 2 13.61 -8.14 17.93
N GLN A 3 12.60 -7.62 17.23
CA GLN A 3 11.92 -6.36 17.55
C GLN A 3 12.55 -5.07 17.00
N GLU A 4 12.62 -4.94 15.67
CA GLU A 4 12.37 -3.65 14.97
C GLU A 4 10.97 -3.65 14.30
N SER A 5 10.09 -4.60 14.66
CA SER A 5 8.91 -4.94 13.85
C SER A 5 7.60 -4.23 14.21
N THR A 6 7.57 -3.31 15.18
CA THR A 6 6.32 -2.58 15.51
C THR A 6 6.24 -1.20 14.88
N ALA A 7 7.37 -0.61 14.46
CA ALA A 7 7.38 0.65 13.72
C ALA A 7 7.27 0.44 12.19
N GLN A 8 7.75 -0.70 11.68
CA GLN A 8 7.69 -1.05 10.26
C GLN A 8 6.28 -1.38 9.77
N ALA A 9 5.39 -1.84 10.64
CA ALA A 9 4.01 -2.17 10.24
C ALA A 9 3.28 -0.93 9.70
N SER A 10 3.39 0.21 10.37
CA SER A 10 2.74 1.46 9.95
C SER A 10 3.29 1.97 8.62
N THR A 11 4.62 1.92 8.42
CA THR A 11 5.23 2.37 7.15
C THR A 11 4.95 1.40 6.02
N ALA A 12 5.01 0.09 6.26
CA ALA A 12 4.70 -0.92 5.23
C ALA A 12 3.24 -0.86 4.80
N GLN A 13 2.32 -0.57 5.73
CA GLN A 13 0.91 -0.38 5.41
C GLN A 13 0.71 0.89 4.56
N ASP A 14 1.33 2.01 4.92
CA ASP A 14 1.29 3.26 4.13
C ASP A 14 1.86 3.08 2.72
N GLU A 15 2.97 2.35 2.57
CA GLU A 15 3.56 2.03 1.28
C GLU A 15 2.62 1.18 0.41
N GLN A 16 1.96 0.18 0.98
CA GLN A 16 0.97 -0.62 0.26
C GLN A 16 -0.24 0.20 -0.18
N ILE A 17 -0.73 1.08 0.69
CA ILE A 17 -1.84 1.98 0.39
C ILE A 17 -1.46 2.90 -0.77
N ARG A 18 -0.25 3.47 -0.74
CA ARG A 18 0.26 4.31 -1.80
C ARG A 18 0.33 3.59 -3.14
N THR A 19 0.89 2.39 -3.16
CA THR A 19 1.00 1.57 -4.37
C THR A 19 -0.39 1.24 -4.91
N ARG A 20 -1.31 0.80 -4.05
CA ARG A 20 -2.67 0.41 -4.45
C ARG A 20 -3.48 1.62 -4.94
N ALA A 21 -3.37 2.76 -4.27
CA ALA A 21 -4.02 4.02 -4.67
C ALA A 21 -3.53 4.49 -6.03
N TYR A 22 -2.22 4.40 -6.29
CA TYR A 22 -1.64 4.73 -7.59
C TYR A 22 -2.16 3.80 -8.71
N TYR A 23 -2.20 2.49 -8.46
CA TYR A 23 -2.76 1.53 -9.43
C TYR A 23 -4.25 1.73 -9.69
N LEU A 24 -5.04 2.07 -8.67
CA LEU A 24 -6.46 2.41 -8.81
C LEU A 24 -6.63 3.67 -9.64
N TRP A 25 -5.81 4.70 -9.39
CA TRP A 25 -5.83 5.95 -10.14
C TRP A 25 -5.37 5.78 -11.60
N GLU A 26 -4.33 5.00 -11.88
CA GLU A 26 -3.90 4.71 -13.26
C GLU A 26 -4.92 3.88 -14.04
N GLN A 27 -5.60 2.94 -13.39
CA GLN A 27 -6.66 2.14 -14.02
C GLN A 27 -7.96 2.92 -14.20
N ALA A 28 -8.17 3.98 -13.42
CA ALA A 28 -9.31 4.86 -13.57
C ALA A 28 -9.19 5.60 -14.91
N THR A 29 -9.97 5.15 -15.89
CA THR A 29 -9.97 5.67 -17.27
C THR A 29 -10.51 7.11 -17.37
N ASP A 30 -11.14 7.58 -16.29
CA ASP A 30 -11.62 8.95 -16.11
C ASP A 30 -11.48 9.28 -14.60
N PRO A 31 -10.39 9.93 -14.17
CA PRO A 31 -10.18 10.25 -12.76
C PRO A 31 -11.09 11.40 -12.33
N LYS A 32 -12.39 11.11 -12.21
CA LYS A 32 -13.38 12.00 -11.58
C LYS A 32 -13.26 12.03 -10.07
N GLY A 33 -12.66 10.99 -9.48
CA GLY A 33 -12.32 10.93 -8.06
C GLY A 33 -11.04 11.69 -7.76
N THR A 34 -10.97 12.22 -6.54
CA THR A 34 -9.75 12.84 -6.01
C THR A 34 -8.71 11.79 -5.65
N PRO A 35 -7.41 12.14 -5.61
CA PRO A 35 -6.36 11.23 -5.12
C PRO A 35 -6.66 10.66 -3.73
N ASP A 36 -7.28 11.47 -2.86
CA ASP A 36 -7.75 11.07 -1.53
C ASP A 36 -8.81 9.96 -1.56
N GLU A 37 -9.73 9.95 -2.53
CA GLU A 37 -10.72 8.87 -2.67
C GLU A 37 -10.06 7.52 -3.01
N TYR A 38 -9.09 7.53 -3.93
CA TYR A 38 -8.34 6.32 -4.28
C TYR A 38 -7.44 5.88 -3.14
N TRP A 39 -6.91 6.84 -2.36
CA TRP A 39 -6.14 6.57 -1.15
C TRP A 39 -6.98 5.91 -0.06
N GLU A 40 -8.16 6.45 0.25
CA GLU A 40 -9.09 5.89 1.22
C GLU A 40 -9.59 4.51 0.80
N GLN A 41 -9.87 4.29 -0.50
CA GLN A 41 -10.17 2.96 -1.03
C GLN A 41 -9.02 1.98 -0.82
N ALA A 42 -7.81 2.36 -1.23
CA ALA A 42 -6.61 1.55 -1.04
C ALA A 42 -6.38 1.21 0.44
N ARG A 43 -6.54 2.18 1.33
CA ARG A 43 -6.45 2.01 2.78
C ARG A 43 -7.45 1.00 3.30
N ALA A 44 -8.71 1.10 2.92
CA ALA A 44 -9.74 0.17 3.34
C ALA A 44 -9.50 -1.26 2.82
N GLU A 45 -8.98 -1.41 1.60
CA GLU A 45 -8.63 -2.72 1.02
C GLU A 45 -7.45 -3.35 1.77
N ILE A 46 -6.35 -2.60 1.98
CA ILE A 46 -5.18 -3.09 2.72
C ILE A 46 -5.52 -3.44 4.17
N GLU A 47 -6.33 -2.62 4.84
CA GLU A 47 -6.77 -2.87 6.23
C GLU A 47 -7.65 -4.11 6.35
N LYS A 48 -8.42 -4.45 5.30
CA LYS A 48 -9.22 -5.68 5.22
C LYS A 48 -8.42 -6.91 4.79
N GLU A 49 -7.42 -6.73 3.93
CA GLU A 49 -6.58 -7.80 3.38
C GLU A 49 -5.49 -8.26 4.36
N ALA A 50 -5.14 -7.47 5.38
CA ALA A 50 -4.07 -7.80 6.33
C ALA A 50 -4.54 -8.64 7.54
N PRO A 51 -4.26 -9.96 7.61
CA PRO A 51 -3.80 -10.57 8.86
C PRO A 51 -2.32 -10.19 9.11
N PRO A 52 -1.83 -10.23 10.37
CA PRO A 52 -0.60 -9.55 10.80
C PRO A 52 0.74 -10.11 10.25
N VAL A 53 0.74 -10.95 9.23
CA VAL A 53 1.97 -11.55 8.70
C VAL A 53 1.90 -11.67 7.18
N GLU A 54 3.01 -11.34 6.53
CA GLU A 54 3.25 -11.59 5.10
C GLU A 54 2.77 -10.48 4.13
N SER A 55 3.45 -9.34 4.21
CA SER A 55 3.86 -8.68 2.98
C SER A 55 5.37 -8.60 3.01
N GLY A 56 5.98 -9.68 2.50
CA GLY A 56 7.40 -9.72 2.22
C GLY A 56 7.81 -8.58 1.28
N PRO A 57 9.11 -8.24 1.26
CA PRO A 57 9.60 -7.07 0.55
C PRO A 57 9.14 -7.16 -0.90
N ILE A 58 8.39 -6.15 -1.36
CA ILE A 58 8.22 -5.90 -2.79
C ILE A 58 9.64 -5.77 -3.38
N PRO A 59 10.14 -6.69 -4.23
CA PRO A 59 11.37 -6.44 -4.96
C PRO A 59 11.03 -5.46 -6.08
N GLY A 60 10.90 -4.19 -5.71
CA GLY A 60 10.74 -3.08 -6.64
C GLY A 60 12.04 -2.82 -7.39
N GLY A 61 12.20 -3.51 -8.52
CA GLY A 61 13.04 -3.07 -9.65
C GLY A 61 14.46 -3.67 -9.70
N PRO A 62 14.95 -4.10 -10.89
CA PRO A 62 16.35 -4.48 -11.05
C PRO A 62 17.28 -3.25 -10.92
N ALA A 63 18.22 -3.38 -9.97
CA ALA A 63 19.61 -2.91 -9.92
C ALA A 63 20.02 -1.60 -10.62
N GLN A 64 20.57 -0.66 -9.84
CA GLN A 64 21.61 0.26 -10.30
C GLN A 64 22.98 -0.24 -9.83
#